data_AF-A0A421BHJ0-F1
#
_entry.id   AF-A0A421BHJ0-F1
#
_cell.length_a   1.000
_cell.length_b   1.000
_cell.length_c   1.000
_cell.angle_alpha   90.00
_cell.angle_beta   90.00
_cell.angle_gamma   90.00
#
_symmetry.space_group_name_H-M   'P 1'
#
loop_
_entity.id
_entity.type
_entity.pdbx_description
1 polymer ?
#
loop_
_entity_poly.entity_id
_entity_poly.type
_entity_poly.pdbx_seq_one_letter_code
_entity_poly.pdbx_strand_id
1 'polypeptide(L)'
;MTLQIDHRLDAELNLILDKHTDTTSSLFWEEYYDFIVMSYNIKNRHGMSSLSKILKEKMVVNQKQLLLAYGHGLFILARFNGEKIYGDGFCV
;
A
#
# COMPACT_ATOMS: atom_id res chain seq x y z
N MET A 1 16.67 0.71 13.88
CA MET A 1 15.55 1.51 14.42
C MET A 1 14.36 1.27 13.51
N THR A 2 13.35 0.51 13.97
CA THR A 2 12.13 0.27 13.17
C THR A 2 11.29 1.53 13.25
N LEU A 3 11.15 2.26 12.14
CA LEU A 3 10.19 3.38 12.09
C LEU A 3 8.79 2.78 12.23
N GLN A 4 8.02 3.24 13.22
CA GLN A 4 6.61 2.86 13.34
C GLN A 4 5.83 3.44 12.17
N ILE A 5 5.03 2.58 11.52
CA ILE A 5 4.12 2.98 10.45
C ILE A 5 3.08 3.94 11.02
N ASP A 6 2.65 4.92 10.22
CA ASP A 6 1.55 5.80 10.61
C ASP A 6 0.30 4.97 10.91
N HIS A 7 -0.19 5.01 12.14
CA HIS A 7 -1.33 4.22 12.62
C HIS A 7 -2.58 4.37 11.75
N ARG A 8 -2.73 5.49 11.03
CA ARG A 8 -3.86 5.72 10.12
C ARG A 8 -3.80 4.82 8.89
N LEU A 9 -2.61 4.60 8.33
CA LEU A 9 -2.44 3.71 7.19
C LEU A 9 -2.72 2.26 7.56
N ASP A 10 -2.23 1.86 8.73
CA ASP A 10 -2.44 0.51 9.25
C ASP A 10 -3.93 0.27 9.52
N ALA A 11 -4.62 1.24 10.11
CA ALA A 11 -6.06 1.17 10.35
C ALA A 11 -6.87 1.10 9.04
N GLU A 12 -6.54 1.94 8.06
CA GLU A 12 -7.25 1.98 6.78
C GLU A 12 -7.07 0.68 5.98
N LEU A 13 -5.82 0.19 5.89
CA LEU A 13 -5.56 -1.07 5.20
C LEU A 13 -6.32 -2.23 5.85
N ASN A 14 -6.32 -2.32 7.18
CA ASN A 14 -7.07 -3.35 7.88
C ASN A 14 -8.58 -3.20 7.66
N LEU A 15 -9.11 -1.97 7.68
CA LEU A 15 -10.52 -1.70 7.41
C LEU A 15 -10.92 -2.20 6.02
N ILE A 16 -10.13 -1.89 4.99
CA ILE A 16 -10.39 -2.35 3.61
C ILE A 16 -10.35 -3.88 3.54
N LEU A 17 -9.32 -4.50 4.11
CA LEU A 17 -9.15 -5.96 4.08
C LEU A 17 -10.21 -6.71 4.87
N ASP A 18 -10.73 -6.12 5.96
CA ASP A 18 -11.79 -6.73 6.78
C ASP A 18 -13.19 -6.49 6.19
N LYS A 19 -13.39 -5.38 5.47
CA LYS A 19 -14.64 -5.05 4.79
C LYS A 19 -14.90 -5.93 3.57
N HIS A 20 -13.85 -6.32 2.84
CA HIS A 20 -13.97 -7.03 1.57
C HIS A 20 -13.54 -8.49 1.67
N THR A 21 -14.50 -9.40 1.56
CA THR A 21 -14.23 -10.84 1.46
C THR A 21 -13.75 -11.26 0.07
N ASP A 22 -14.03 -10.44 -0.96
CA ASP A 22 -13.59 -10.63 -2.34
C ASP A 22 -12.68 -9.48 -2.79
N THR A 23 -11.38 -9.76 -2.79
CA THR A 23 -10.34 -8.82 -3.20
C THR A 23 -10.16 -8.73 -4.72
N THR A 24 -11.07 -9.33 -5.50
CA THR A 24 -11.12 -9.21 -6.97
C THR A 24 -12.21 -8.24 -7.43
N SER A 25 -13.10 -7.82 -6.53
CA SER A 25 -14.20 -6.90 -6.86
C SER A 25 -13.70 -5.50 -7.21
N SER A 26 -14.43 -4.80 -8.10
CA SER A 26 -14.07 -3.44 -8.51
C SER A 26 -14.10 -2.44 -7.34
N LEU A 27 -15.03 -2.62 -6.40
CA LEU A 27 -15.17 -1.76 -5.24
C LEU A 27 -13.97 -1.87 -4.30
N PHE A 28 -13.47 -3.09 -4.08
CA PHE A 28 -12.25 -3.29 -3.32
C PHE A 28 -11.05 -2.59 -3.99
N TRP A 29 -10.93 -2.72 -5.32
CA TRP A 29 -9.83 -2.09 -6.05
C TRP A 29 -9.88 -0.56 -6.00
N GLU A 30 -11.07 0.04 -6.08
CA GLU A 30 -11.26 1.48 -5.92
C GLU A 30 -10.73 1.96 -4.56
N GLU A 31 -11.17 1.34 -3.47
CA GLU A 31 -10.71 1.67 -2.10
C GLU A 31 -9.22 1.39 -1.91
N TYR A 32 -8.70 0.32 -2.53
CA TYR A 32 -7.28 0.01 -2.47
C TYR A 32 -6.42 1.04 -3.21
N TYR A 33 -6.90 1.58 -4.34
CA TYR A 33 -6.20 2.66 -5.03
C TYR A 33 -6.25 3.97 -4.24
N ASP A 34 -7.36 4.27 -3.58
CA ASP A 34 -7.45 5.40 -2.64
C ASP A 34 -6.45 5.24 -1.50
N PHE A 35 -6.31 4.04 -0.95
CA PHE A 35 -5.28 3.72 0.04
C PHE A 35 -3.85 3.94 -0.50
N ILE A 36 -3.56 3.60 -1.76
CA ILE A 36 -2.25 3.86 -2.38
C ILE A 36 -1.98 5.37 -2.47
N VAL A 37 -2.97 6.15 -2.91
CA VAL A 37 -2.86 7.61 -3.01
C VAL A 37 -2.65 8.24 -1.62
N MET A 38 -3.37 7.76 -0.61
CA MET A 38 -3.17 8.18 0.78
C MET A 38 -1.76 7.83 1.27
N SER A 39 -1.30 6.61 1.00
CA SER A 39 0.02 6.10 1.39
C SER A 39 1.16 6.96 0.82
N TYR A 40 1.01 7.45 -0.42
CA TYR A 40 2.01 8.29 -1.07
C TYR A 40 2.32 9.57 -0.28
N ASN A 41 1.30 10.19 0.30
CA ASN A 41 1.44 11.46 1.03
C ASN A 41 1.99 11.30 2.45
N ILE A 42 2.33 10.07 2.87
CA ILE A 42 2.78 9.77 4.22
C ILE A 42 4.22 9.23 4.20
N LYS A 43 5.08 9.85 5.02
CA LYS A 43 6.51 9.51 5.10
C LYS A 43 6.75 8.12 5.71
N ASN A 44 6.01 7.76 6.77
CA ASN A 44 6.11 6.47 7.46
C ASN A 44 5.05 5.49 6.95
N ARG A 45 5.05 5.24 5.64
CA ARG A 45 4.12 4.31 4.97
C ARG A 45 4.60 2.86 5.03
N HIS A 46 3.74 1.93 4.64
CA HIS A 46 4.14 0.54 4.46
C HIS A 46 5.20 0.41 3.37
N GLY A 47 6.33 -0.22 3.70
CA GLY A 47 7.24 -0.75 2.69
C GLY A 47 6.74 -2.09 2.16
N MET A 48 7.22 -2.53 0.99
CA MET A 48 6.73 -3.75 0.33
C MET A 48 6.81 -5.01 1.20
N SER A 49 7.87 -5.17 1.99
CA SER A 49 8.02 -6.30 2.92
C SER A 49 6.96 -6.29 4.03
N SER A 50 6.64 -5.11 4.58
CA SER A 50 5.63 -4.98 5.65
C SER A 50 4.23 -5.25 5.12
N LEU A 51 3.90 -4.70 3.96
CA LEU A 51 2.63 -4.94 3.29
C LEU A 51 2.48 -6.43 2.92
N SER A 52 3.54 -7.06 2.41
CA SER A 52 3.54 -8.49 2.08
C SER A 52 3.23 -9.36 3.30
N LYS A 53 3.78 -9.00 4.47
CA LYS A 53 3.50 -9.71 5.71
C LYS A 53 2.02 -9.59 6.11
N ILE A 54 1.45 -8.38 6.08
CA ILE A 54 0.04 -8.14 6.42
C ILE A 54 -0.88 -8.93 5.48
N LEU A 55 -0.65 -8.88 4.17
CA LEU A 55 -1.46 -9.59 3.18
C LEU A 55 -1.41 -11.11 3.37
N LYS A 56 -0.25 -11.66 3.79
CA LYS A 56 -0.11 -13.08 4.15
C LYS A 56 -0.89 -13.44 5.40
N GLU A 57 -0.78 -12.63 6.44
CA GLU A 57 -1.49 -12.83 7.72
C GLU A 57 -3.01 -12.77 7.54
N LYS A 58 -3.50 -11.89 6.65
CA LYS A 58 -4.92 -11.78 6.27
C LYS A 58 -5.37 -12.81 5.23
N MET A 59 -4.49 -13.74 4.81
CA MET A 59 -4.78 -14.79 3.82
C MET A 59 -5.37 -14.26 2.50
N VAL A 60 -4.97 -13.06 2.08
CA VAL A 60 -5.46 -12.45 0.85
C VAL A 60 -5.05 -13.33 -0.35
N VAL A 61 -5.96 -13.59 -1.28
CA VAL A 61 -5.71 -14.55 -2.38
C VAL A 61 -4.79 -13.95 -3.46
N ASN A 62 -4.97 -12.67 -3.76
CA ASN A 62 -4.27 -11.97 -4.85
C ASN A 62 -3.09 -11.10 -4.40
N GLN A 63 -2.36 -11.51 -3.37
CA GLN A 63 -1.28 -10.73 -2.73
C GLN A 63 -0.27 -10.14 -3.72
N LYS A 64 0.15 -10.94 -4.72
CA LYS A 64 1.13 -10.50 -5.72
C LYS A 64 0.62 -9.31 -6.54
N GLN A 65 -0.67 -9.32 -6.89
CA GLN A 65 -1.28 -8.27 -7.69
C GLN A 65 -1.39 -6.98 -6.88
N LEU A 66 -1.78 -7.09 -5.60
CA LEU A 66 -1.85 -5.97 -4.67
C LEU A 66 -0.49 -5.33 -4.44
N LEU A 67 0.54 -6.14 -4.18
CA LEU A 67 1.91 -5.64 -4.02
C LEU A 67 2.40 -4.92 -5.28
N LEU A 68 2.16 -5.49 -6.46
CA LEU A 68 2.53 -4.84 -7.73
C LEU A 68 1.78 -3.53 -7.93
N ALA A 69 0.47 -3.50 -7.67
CA ALA A 69 -0.34 -2.29 -7.78
C ALA A 69 0.12 -1.20 -6.81
N TYR A 70 0.43 -1.57 -5.56
CA TYR A 70 0.95 -0.66 -4.55
C TYR A 70 2.29 -0.05 -4.97
N GLY A 71 3.25 -0.90 -5.33
CA GLY A 71 4.58 -0.44 -5.76
C GLY A 71 4.52 0.43 -7.02
N HIS A 72 3.77 0.01 -8.04
CA HIS A 72 3.61 0.78 -9.28
C HIS A 72 2.82 2.07 -9.05
N GLY A 73 1.77 2.06 -8.24
CA GLY A 73 0.98 3.25 -7.95
C GLY A 73 1.81 4.32 -7.25
N LEU A 74 2.56 3.94 -6.21
CA LEU A 74 3.52 4.84 -5.57
C LEU A 74 4.58 5.35 -6.54
N PHE A 75 5.09 4.49 -7.41
CA PHE A 75 6.07 4.87 -8.44
C PHE A 75 5.48 5.92 -9.40
N ILE A 76 4.29 5.68 -9.94
CA ILE A 76 3.62 6.57 -10.89
C ILE A 76 3.37 7.93 -10.23
N LEU A 77 2.86 7.94 -8.99
CA LEU A 77 2.61 9.18 -8.25
C LEU A 77 3.89 9.97 -8.02
N ALA A 78 4.98 9.31 -7.61
CA ALA A 78 6.28 9.96 -7.45
C ALA A 78 6.79 10.55 -8.78
N ARG A 79 6.68 9.80 -9.89
CA ARG A 79 7.07 10.30 -11.22
C ARG A 79 6.23 11.49 -11.65
N PHE A 80 4.93 11.46 -11.39
CA PHE A 80 4.00 12.54 -11.72
C PHE A 80 4.37 13.84 -10.98
N ASN A 81 4.80 13.74 -9.73
CA ASN A 81 5.23 14.88 -8.92
C ASN A 81 6.73 15.26 -9.10
N GLY A 82 7.43 14.65 -10.06
CA GLY A 82 8.84 14.95 -10.33
C GLY A 82 9.83 14.43 -9.27
N GLU A 83 9.39 13.52 -8.41
CA GLU A 83 10.21 12.94 -7.34
C GLU A 83 11.12 11.82 -7.86
N LYS A 84 12.31 11.71 -7.26
CA LYS A 84 13.24 10.62 -7.54
C LYS A 84 13.00 9.47 -6.57
N ILE A 85 12.88 8.28 -7.14
CA ILE A 85 12.39 7.06 -6.47
C ILE A 85 13.57 6.19 -6.00
N TYR A 86 14.81 6.64 -6.23
CA TYR A 86 16.03 5.99 -5.73
C TYR A 86 16.84 7.05 -4.99
N GLY A 87 16.89 6.94 -3.65
CA GLY A 87 17.49 7.89 -2.71
C GLY A 87 16.84 7.81 -1.31
N ASP A 88 17.35 8.59 -0.35
CA ASP A 88 16.83 8.64 1.03
C ASP A 88 15.36 9.08 1.06
N GLY A 89 14.44 8.10 1.14
CA GLY A 89 13.01 8.35 1.35
C GLY A 89 12.04 7.57 0.46
N PHE A 90 12.53 6.82 -0.52
CA PHE A 90 11.67 6.06 -1.44
C PHE A 90 12.20 4.67 -1.77
N CYS A 91 12.42 3.83 -0.77
CA CYS A 91 12.53 2.39 -1.04
C CYS A 91 11.13 1.83 -1.26
N VAL A 92 10.85 1.43 -2.51
CA VAL A 92 9.75 0.49 -2.83
C VAL A 92 10.01 -0.79 -2.04
#